data_AF-A0A7Y1VYC1-F1
#
_entry.id   AF-A0A7Y1VYC1-F1
#
_cell.length_a   1.000
_cell.length_b   1.000
_cell.length_c   1.000
_cell.angle_alpha   90.00
_cell.angle_beta   90.00
_cell.angle_gamma   90.00
#
_symmetry.space_group_name_H-M   'P 1'
#
loop_
_entity.id
_entity.type
_entity.pdbx_description
1 polymer ?
#
loop_
_entity_poly.entity_id
_entity_poly.type
_entity_poly.pdbx_seq_one_letter_code
_entity_poly.pdbx_strand_id
1 'polypeptide(L)'
;MRINSNLLFLLYISLFAGFAVGCQHKAISNKKWYKGNLHTHSFWSDGDDFPEMIMDWYKTQGYHFVALSEHNIIAEGEKWIGMAEDSLYRNAFQRYLTKYGDEWVTHKEDSGRLSVLLTPLEKYRPLFEEKEKFLIIPSEEITDRYEDKHLHLNATNLQELIEPQHGSSVVEVLQNNIDAVLEQRRSTGRPMIVHINHPNFHYSISLADMIALQGERFFEVFNGHPMVHNQGDSTHIGTEEMWDQVNIAYINNGKPLIYGLGTDDSHNYHRQGKQ
;
A
#
# COMPACT_ATOMS: atom_id res chain seq x y z
N MET A 1 19.27 -82.05 30.35
CA MET A 1 17.97 -81.84 29.67
C MET A 1 18.09 -80.55 28.87
N ARG A 2 18.13 -80.64 27.54
CA ARG A 2 18.33 -79.50 26.63
C ARG A 2 17.04 -78.70 26.54
N ILE A 3 17.10 -77.40 26.80
CA ILE A 3 16.04 -76.45 26.41
C ILE A 3 16.62 -75.57 25.31
N ASN A 4 15.92 -75.56 24.18
CA ASN A 4 16.33 -74.98 22.90
C ASN A 4 16.41 -73.45 22.94
N SER A 5 17.55 -72.94 22.48
CA SER A 5 17.90 -71.53 22.30
C SER A 5 17.37 -70.93 20.99
N ASN A 6 16.12 -71.23 20.59
CA ASN A 6 15.55 -70.77 19.32
C ASN A 6 14.18 -70.06 19.45
N LEU A 7 13.83 -69.56 20.63
CA LEU A 7 12.58 -68.80 20.84
C LEU A 7 12.79 -67.38 21.36
N LEU A 8 13.97 -66.81 21.17
CA LEU A 8 14.27 -65.42 21.55
C LEU A 8 14.77 -64.54 20.39
N PHE A 9 14.78 -65.06 19.16
CA PHE A 9 15.26 -64.31 17.98
C PHE A 9 14.14 -63.80 17.05
N LEU A 10 12.88 -64.10 17.37
CA LEU A 10 11.72 -63.68 16.55
C LEU A 10 10.90 -62.54 17.16
N LEU A 11 11.39 -61.92 18.24
CA LEU A 11 10.74 -60.77 18.88
C LEU A 11 11.59 -59.48 18.86
N TYR A 12 12.61 -59.45 18.00
CA TYR A 12 13.45 -58.26 17.78
C TYR A 12 13.44 -57.73 16.34
N ILE A 13 12.71 -58.38 15.42
CA ILE A 13 12.59 -57.92 14.02
C ILE A 13 11.27 -57.17 13.76
N SER A 14 10.33 -57.15 14.71
CA SER A 14 9.06 -56.43 14.58
C SER A 14 9.00 -55.07 15.27
N LEU A 15 10.09 -54.60 15.90
CA LEU A 15 10.12 -53.31 16.61
C LEU A 15 10.91 -52.19 15.91
N PHE A 16 11.26 -52.37 14.62
CA PHE A 16 11.97 -51.36 13.82
C PHE A 16 11.32 -51.08 12.46
N ALA A 17 10.01 -51.32 12.33
CA ALA A 17 9.25 -51.06 11.09
C ALA A 17 8.14 -50.00 11.25
N GLY A 18 8.13 -49.23 12.35
CA GLY A 18 6.96 -48.44 12.75
C GLY A 18 7.16 -46.94 12.99
N PHE A 19 8.31 -46.35 12.65
CA PHE A 19 8.54 -44.90 12.79
C PHE A 19 9.23 -44.30 11.56
N ALA A 20 8.67 -44.59 10.39
CA ALA A 20 8.80 -43.73 9.21
C ALA A 20 7.43 -43.15 8.87
N VAL A 21 6.74 -42.60 9.88
CA VAL A 21 5.63 -41.68 9.61
C VAL A 21 6.27 -40.48 8.95
N GLY A 22 5.99 -40.35 7.65
CA GLY A 22 6.74 -39.52 6.74
C GLY A 22 6.98 -38.11 7.26
N CYS A 23 8.19 -37.61 7.02
CA CYS A 23 8.31 -36.23 6.61
C CYS A 23 7.35 -36.05 5.42
N GLN A 24 6.14 -35.56 5.70
CA GLN A 24 5.38 -34.83 4.70
C GLN A 24 6.38 -33.82 4.15
N HIS A 25 6.81 -34.04 2.91
CA HIS A 25 7.35 -32.96 2.11
C HIS A 25 6.32 -31.85 2.26
N LYS A 26 6.63 -30.80 3.04
CA LYS A 26 5.90 -29.53 2.95
C LYS A 26 5.89 -29.26 1.46
N ALA A 27 4.72 -29.32 0.84
CA ALA A 27 4.59 -28.92 -0.55
C ALA A 27 5.27 -27.55 -0.62
N ILE A 28 6.41 -27.48 -1.32
CA ILE A 28 7.06 -26.21 -1.57
C ILE A 28 6.00 -25.46 -2.33
N SER A 29 5.39 -24.50 -1.63
CA SER A 29 4.36 -23.67 -2.19
C SER A 29 5.00 -22.96 -3.38
N ASN A 30 4.60 -23.33 -4.60
CA ASN A 30 4.96 -22.62 -5.83
C ASN A 30 4.37 -21.19 -5.88
N LYS A 31 3.91 -20.65 -4.74
CA LYS A 31 3.45 -19.26 -4.64
C LYS A 31 4.65 -18.34 -4.79
N LYS A 32 4.58 -17.48 -5.80
CA LYS A 32 5.50 -16.38 -6.00
C LYS A 32 5.12 -15.25 -5.05
N TRP A 33 6.11 -14.73 -4.31
CA TRP A 33 5.94 -13.53 -3.49
C TRP A 33 6.14 -12.30 -4.36
N TYR A 34 5.28 -11.31 -4.17
CA TYR A 34 5.37 -10.02 -4.83
C TYR A 34 5.50 -8.94 -3.76
N LYS A 35 6.57 -8.15 -3.88
CA LYS A 35 6.78 -6.93 -3.11
C LYS A 35 6.12 -5.78 -3.85
N GLY A 36 5.28 -4.98 -3.21
CA GLY A 36 4.74 -3.78 -3.83
C GLY A 36 4.44 -2.70 -2.79
N ASN A 37 4.28 -1.47 -3.26
CA ASN A 37 3.83 -0.35 -2.43
C ASN A 37 2.50 0.17 -2.97
N LEU A 38 1.51 0.39 -2.11
CA LEU A 38 0.17 0.83 -2.51
C LEU A 38 -0.15 2.26 -2.09
N HIS A 39 0.77 2.95 -1.41
CA HIS A 39 0.55 4.28 -0.88
C HIS A 39 1.85 5.10 -0.95
N THR A 40 1.88 6.06 -1.87
CA THR A 40 2.99 7.01 -2.07
C THR A 40 2.57 8.11 -3.04
N HIS A 41 3.19 9.28 -2.93
CA HIS A 41 2.75 10.51 -3.57
C HIS A 41 3.83 11.16 -4.42
N SER A 42 3.45 11.86 -5.48
CA SER A 42 4.35 12.62 -6.35
C SER A 42 3.97 14.09 -6.38
N PHE A 43 4.61 14.86 -7.25
CA PHE A 43 4.17 16.22 -7.57
C PHE A 43 2.72 16.34 -8.10
N TRP A 44 2.07 15.23 -8.43
CA TRP A 44 0.64 15.24 -8.76
C TRP A 44 -0.25 15.57 -7.57
N SER A 45 0.23 15.44 -6.33
CA SER A 45 -0.44 15.97 -5.14
C SER A 45 0.56 16.78 -4.30
N ASP A 46 1.12 16.21 -3.25
CA ASP A 46 1.97 16.90 -2.27
C ASP A 46 3.32 16.19 -2.00
N GLY A 47 3.67 15.20 -2.83
CA GLY A 47 5.03 14.65 -2.89
C GLY A 47 6.05 15.62 -3.49
N ASP A 48 7.34 15.33 -3.30
CA ASP A 48 8.45 16.22 -3.68
C ASP A 48 9.31 15.74 -4.88
N ASP A 49 8.85 14.75 -5.66
CA ASP A 49 9.53 14.28 -6.87
C ASP A 49 8.55 13.92 -8.02
N PHE A 50 9.09 13.79 -9.23
CA PHE A 50 8.35 13.45 -10.44
C PHE A 50 7.94 11.98 -10.45
N PRO A 51 6.75 11.65 -11.00
CA PRO A 51 6.25 10.27 -10.99
C PRO A 51 7.22 9.30 -11.66
N GLU A 52 7.90 9.69 -12.74
CA GLU A 52 8.88 8.84 -13.41
C GLU A 52 10.15 8.58 -12.59
N MET A 53 10.57 9.54 -11.77
CA MET A 53 11.72 9.36 -10.87
C MET A 53 11.36 8.35 -9.77
N ILE A 54 10.14 8.45 -9.25
CA ILE A 54 9.61 7.56 -8.21
C ILE A 54 9.44 6.13 -8.76
N MET A 55 8.82 5.97 -9.94
CA MET A 55 8.64 4.66 -10.58
C MET A 55 9.97 3.97 -10.87
N ASP A 56 10.95 4.71 -11.39
CA ASP A 56 12.28 4.19 -11.62
C ASP A 56 12.94 3.68 -10.33
N TRP A 57 12.82 4.44 -9.24
CA TRP A 57 13.39 4.05 -7.94
C TRP A 57 12.78 2.73 -7.47
N TYR A 58 11.45 2.61 -7.40
CA TYR A 58 10.82 1.38 -6.94
C TYR A 58 11.15 0.19 -7.83
N LYS A 59 11.12 0.36 -9.15
CA LYS A 59 11.50 -0.69 -10.10
C LYS A 59 12.94 -1.15 -9.86
N THR A 60 13.86 -0.20 -9.67
CA THR A 60 15.28 -0.49 -9.39
C THR A 60 15.51 -1.13 -8.02
N GLN A 61 14.67 -0.82 -7.03
CA GLN A 61 14.68 -1.44 -5.70
C GLN A 61 13.99 -2.82 -5.64
N GLY A 62 13.63 -3.40 -6.78
CA GLY A 62 13.07 -4.75 -6.87
C GLY A 62 11.63 -4.86 -6.39
N TYR A 63 10.87 -3.76 -6.39
CA TYR A 63 9.42 -3.84 -6.25
C TYR A 63 8.84 -4.44 -7.53
N HIS A 64 7.69 -5.09 -7.38
CA HIS A 64 6.96 -5.75 -8.47
C HIS A 64 5.71 -4.97 -8.89
N PHE A 65 5.19 -4.13 -8.01
CA PHE A 65 4.11 -3.21 -8.34
C PHE A 65 4.15 -1.97 -7.45
N VAL A 66 3.66 -0.86 -7.99
CA VAL A 66 3.49 0.40 -7.26
C VAL A 66 2.17 1.05 -7.64
N ALA A 67 1.56 1.73 -6.68
CA ALA A 67 0.50 2.70 -6.90
C ALA A 67 1.00 4.09 -6.50
N LEU A 68 0.88 5.07 -7.38
CA LEU A 68 0.88 6.49 -6.99
C LEU A 68 -0.56 6.83 -6.60
N SER A 69 -0.78 7.09 -5.33
CA SER A 69 -2.11 7.25 -4.74
C SER A 69 -2.35 8.71 -4.39
N GLU A 70 -2.28 9.58 -5.40
CA GLU A 70 -2.32 11.03 -5.18
C GLU A 70 -3.62 11.48 -4.49
N HIS A 71 -3.53 12.50 -3.64
CA HIS A 71 -4.69 13.03 -2.90
C HIS A 71 -5.78 13.58 -3.83
N ASN A 72 -6.93 12.91 -3.86
CA ASN A 72 -8.14 13.29 -4.63
C ASN A 72 -7.85 13.70 -6.08
N ILE A 73 -6.94 13.00 -6.75
CA ILE A 73 -6.63 13.21 -8.15
C ILE A 73 -6.10 11.92 -8.79
N ILE A 74 -6.47 11.68 -10.05
CA ILE A 74 -5.78 10.71 -10.90
C ILE A 74 -4.80 11.48 -11.78
N ALA A 75 -3.60 10.93 -11.97
CA ALA A 75 -2.53 11.52 -12.78
C ALA A 75 -2.83 11.50 -14.30
N GLU A 76 -3.90 12.19 -14.69
CA GLU A 76 -4.41 12.34 -16.05
C GLU A 76 -4.49 13.81 -16.46
N GLY A 77 -4.45 14.06 -17.77
CA GLY A 77 -4.56 15.41 -18.33
C GLY A 77 -3.30 16.26 -18.16
N GLU A 78 -3.48 17.57 -18.35
CA GLU A 78 -2.40 18.56 -18.30
C GLU A 78 -2.32 19.22 -16.91
N LYS A 79 -1.19 19.06 -16.22
CA LYS A 79 -0.93 19.72 -14.93
C LYS A 79 0.45 20.36 -14.91
N TRP A 80 0.49 21.69 -14.81
CA TRP A 80 1.72 22.45 -14.61
C TRP A 80 1.95 22.70 -13.13
N ILE A 81 3.17 22.42 -12.66
CA ILE A 81 3.63 22.81 -11.34
C ILE A 81 4.63 23.95 -11.44
N GLY A 82 4.52 24.92 -10.54
CA GLY A 82 5.55 25.93 -10.35
C GLY A 82 6.59 25.43 -9.36
N MET A 83 7.85 25.48 -9.71
CA MET A 83 8.93 25.10 -8.80
C MET A 83 9.41 26.32 -8.03
N ALA A 84 9.48 26.19 -6.71
CA ALA A 84 10.08 27.20 -5.87
C ALA A 84 11.56 27.39 -6.24
N GLU A 85 12.09 28.58 -5.99
CA GLU A 85 13.53 28.87 -6.19
C GLU A 85 14.44 28.12 -5.21
N ASP A 86 13.88 27.36 -4.27
CA ASP A 86 14.70 26.58 -3.37
C ASP A 86 15.56 25.55 -4.11
N SER A 87 16.71 25.24 -3.50
CA SER A 87 17.66 24.31 -4.09
C SER A 87 17.10 22.89 -4.21
N LEU A 88 16.10 22.49 -3.42
CA LEU A 88 15.64 21.11 -3.38
C LEU A 88 14.85 20.78 -4.67
N TYR A 89 13.83 21.58 -4.98
CA TYR A 89 13.01 21.36 -6.19
C TYR A 89 13.79 21.65 -7.47
N ARG A 90 14.65 22.67 -7.46
CA ARG A 90 15.56 22.93 -8.60
C ARG A 90 16.52 21.77 -8.85
N ASN A 91 17.05 21.16 -7.80
CA ASN A 91 17.89 19.96 -7.94
C ASN A 91 17.09 18.74 -8.39
N ALA A 92 15.84 18.57 -7.92
CA ALA A 92 14.93 17.53 -8.38
C ALA A 92 14.68 17.63 -9.89
N PHE A 93 14.32 18.83 -10.35
CA PHE A 93 14.17 19.12 -11.76
C PHE A 93 15.44 18.87 -12.56
N GLN A 94 16.60 19.33 -12.10
CA GLN A 94 17.84 19.10 -12.83
C GLN A 94 18.15 17.61 -12.98
N ARG A 95 17.90 16.79 -11.95
CA ARG A 95 18.06 15.33 -12.04
C ARG A 95 17.06 14.71 -13.02
N TYR A 96 15.81 15.14 -12.97
CA TYR A 96 14.76 14.69 -13.88
C TYR A 96 15.09 15.03 -15.34
N LEU A 97 15.46 16.28 -15.62
CA LEU A 97 15.89 16.74 -16.94
C LEU A 97 17.13 16.00 -17.43
N THR A 98 18.13 15.79 -16.56
CA THR A 98 19.35 15.04 -16.92
C THR A 98 19.04 13.59 -17.28
N LYS A 99 18.06 12.97 -16.61
CA LYS A 99 17.74 11.55 -16.81
C LYS A 99 16.87 11.31 -18.05
N TYR A 100 15.87 12.16 -18.28
CA TYR A 100 14.87 11.94 -19.35
C TYR A 100 15.06 12.85 -20.57
N GLY A 101 15.84 13.92 -20.45
CA GLY A 101 16.20 14.82 -21.56
C GLY A 101 15.11 15.82 -21.94
N ASP A 102 15.51 16.84 -22.70
CA ASP A 102 14.65 17.95 -23.14
C ASP A 102 13.52 17.53 -24.08
N GLU A 103 13.67 16.40 -24.79
CA GLU A 103 12.60 15.87 -25.65
C GLU A 103 11.43 15.28 -24.83
N TRP A 104 11.72 14.82 -23.61
CA TRP A 104 10.70 14.25 -22.72
C TRP A 104 10.10 15.30 -21.78
N VAL A 105 10.97 16.12 -21.19
CA VAL A 105 10.63 17.05 -20.10
C VAL A 105 10.18 18.40 -20.67
N THR A 106 8.88 18.66 -20.62
CA THR A 106 8.32 19.96 -20.99
C THR A 106 8.38 20.93 -19.82
N HIS A 107 9.09 22.04 -19.99
CA HIS A 107 9.19 23.09 -18.98
C HIS A 107 9.26 24.48 -19.61
N LYS A 108 9.01 25.51 -18.80
CA LYS A 108 9.18 26.93 -19.15
C LYS A 108 9.69 27.72 -17.96
N GLU A 109 10.43 28.78 -18.22
CA GLU A 109 10.91 29.69 -17.18
C GLU A 109 10.51 31.11 -17.56
N ASP A 110 9.79 31.77 -16.65
CA ASP A 110 9.39 33.18 -16.80
C ASP A 110 9.75 33.93 -15.52
N SER A 111 10.53 35.00 -15.67
CA SER A 111 10.90 35.91 -14.58
C SER A 111 11.48 35.20 -13.33
N GLY A 112 12.30 34.15 -13.54
CA GLY A 112 12.91 33.35 -12.48
C GLY A 112 12.04 32.21 -11.93
N ARG A 113 10.77 32.11 -12.36
CA ARG A 113 9.86 31.04 -11.96
C ARG A 113 9.88 29.92 -12.99
N LEU A 114 10.46 28.79 -12.62
CA LEU A 114 10.38 27.55 -13.38
C LEU A 114 8.99 26.94 -13.23
N SER A 115 8.40 26.53 -14.34
CA SER A 115 7.20 25.70 -14.38
C SER A 115 7.48 24.44 -15.19
N VAL A 116 7.05 23.29 -14.69
CA VAL A 116 7.26 21.99 -15.33
C VAL A 116 5.89 21.34 -15.54
N LEU A 117 5.67 20.81 -16.73
CA LEU A 117 4.49 20.01 -17.04
C LEU A 117 4.70 18.60 -16.51
N LEU A 118 3.80 18.13 -15.65
CA LEU A 118 3.82 16.76 -15.16
C LEU A 118 3.37 15.80 -16.26
N THR A 119 4.06 14.67 -16.37
CA THR A 119 3.70 13.62 -17.32
C THR A 119 2.52 12.81 -16.77
N PRO A 120 1.43 12.63 -17.54
CA PRO A 120 0.30 11.80 -17.13
C PRO A 120 0.66 10.31 -17.15
N LEU A 121 -0.05 9.51 -16.35
CA LEU A 121 0.16 8.07 -16.16
C LEU A 121 0.22 7.32 -17.48
N GLU A 122 -0.70 7.58 -18.39
CA GLU A 122 -0.76 6.93 -19.70
C GLU A 122 0.54 7.07 -20.52
N LYS A 123 1.28 8.17 -20.34
CA LYS A 123 2.49 8.47 -21.10
C LYS A 123 3.72 7.79 -20.50
N TYR A 124 3.89 7.82 -19.18
CA TYR A 124 5.08 7.21 -18.55
C TYR A 124 4.94 5.72 -18.26
N ARG A 125 3.71 5.19 -18.12
CA ARG A 125 3.46 3.78 -17.79
C ARG A 125 4.20 2.79 -18.72
N PRO A 126 4.20 2.96 -20.06
CA PRO A 126 4.92 2.05 -20.97
C PRO A 126 6.44 2.05 -20.81
N LEU A 127 7.04 3.07 -20.19
CA LEU A 127 8.48 3.11 -19.91
C LEU A 127 8.89 2.13 -18.81
N PHE A 128 8.00 1.88 -17.85
CA PHE A 128 8.31 1.13 -16.65
C PHE A 128 7.68 -0.24 -16.62
N GLU A 129 6.45 -0.39 -17.12
CA GLU A 129 5.75 -1.66 -17.03
C GLU A 129 6.45 -2.74 -17.81
N GLU A 130 6.63 -3.87 -17.15
CA GLU A 130 7.25 -5.03 -17.74
C GLU A 130 6.54 -6.27 -17.22
N LYS A 131 6.01 -7.07 -18.15
CA LYS A 131 5.22 -8.26 -17.85
C LYS A 131 5.95 -9.14 -16.84
N GLU A 132 5.24 -9.50 -15.77
CA GLU A 132 5.72 -10.35 -14.67
C GLU A 132 6.89 -9.79 -13.84
N LYS A 133 7.29 -8.54 -14.07
CA LYS A 133 8.36 -7.85 -13.34
C LYS A 133 7.93 -6.57 -12.63
N PHE A 134 7.21 -5.67 -13.30
CA PHE A 134 6.80 -4.39 -12.72
C PHE A 134 5.45 -3.92 -13.27
N LEU A 135 4.50 -3.61 -12.39
CA LEU A 135 3.16 -3.13 -12.72
C LEU A 135 2.89 -1.78 -12.03
N ILE A 136 2.35 -0.81 -12.77
CA ILE A 136 1.84 0.43 -12.18
C ILE A 136 0.32 0.29 -12.09
N ILE A 137 -0.23 0.43 -10.88
CA ILE A 137 -1.66 0.27 -10.64
C ILE A 137 -2.27 1.67 -10.43
N PRO A 138 -3.16 2.13 -11.32
CA PRO A 138 -3.86 3.41 -11.15
C PRO A 138 -4.54 3.44 -9.79
N SER A 139 -4.27 4.47 -8.99
CA SER A 139 -4.79 4.58 -7.62
C SER A 139 -5.00 6.06 -7.25
N GLU A 140 -5.76 6.30 -6.20
CA GLU A 140 -5.88 7.59 -5.54
C GLU A 140 -5.93 7.38 -4.02
N GLU A 141 -5.54 8.41 -3.27
CA GLU A 141 -5.87 8.51 -1.85
C GLU A 141 -7.10 9.42 -1.71
N ILE A 142 -8.24 8.82 -1.37
CA ILE A 142 -9.45 9.54 -1.02
C ILE A 142 -9.21 10.19 0.33
N THR A 143 -8.96 11.50 0.30
CA THR A 143 -8.66 12.31 1.47
C THR A 143 -9.90 13.07 1.91
N ASP A 144 -10.41 12.70 3.08
CA ASP A 144 -11.63 13.27 3.65
C ASP A 144 -11.40 13.67 5.11
N ARG A 145 -12.38 14.36 5.70
CA ARG A 145 -12.31 14.85 7.07
C ARG A 145 -13.66 14.76 7.77
N TYR A 146 -13.60 14.60 9.08
CA TYR A 146 -14.73 14.82 9.97
C TYR A 146 -14.23 15.62 11.18
N GLU A 147 -14.77 16.81 11.39
CA GLU A 147 -14.26 17.77 12.39
C GLU A 147 -12.75 18.01 12.21
N ASP A 148 -11.93 17.74 13.24
CA ASP A 148 -10.48 17.88 13.22
C ASP A 148 -9.76 16.59 12.74
N LYS A 149 -10.50 15.52 12.48
CA LYS A 149 -9.94 14.20 12.11
C LYS A 149 -9.66 14.10 10.62
N HIS A 150 -8.50 13.55 10.30
CA HIS A 150 -8.05 13.26 8.94
C HIS A 150 -8.36 11.80 8.61
N LEU A 151 -9.16 11.56 7.57
CA LEU A 151 -9.71 10.24 7.26
C LEU A 151 -9.35 9.89 5.82
N HIS A 152 -8.41 8.96 5.65
CA HIS A 152 -7.91 8.63 4.32
C HIS A 152 -8.10 7.14 3.99
N LEU A 153 -8.38 6.89 2.72
CA LEU A 153 -8.56 5.56 2.14
C LEU A 153 -7.88 5.52 0.78
N ASN A 154 -7.10 4.49 0.52
CA ASN A 154 -6.58 4.27 -0.83
C ASN A 154 -7.53 3.39 -1.64
N ALA A 155 -7.92 3.88 -2.81
CA ALA A 155 -8.62 3.12 -3.84
C ALA A 155 -7.63 2.68 -4.91
N THR A 156 -7.36 1.39 -4.99
CA THR A 156 -6.41 0.79 -5.95
C THR A 156 -7.15 0.16 -7.12
N ASN A 157 -6.64 0.41 -8.33
CA ASN A 157 -7.18 0.00 -9.63
C ASN A 157 -8.54 0.64 -9.99
N LEU A 158 -8.79 1.85 -9.49
CA LEU A 158 -9.97 2.65 -9.88
C LEU A 158 -9.96 2.95 -11.38
N GLN A 159 -11.15 3.17 -11.94
CA GLN A 159 -11.34 3.52 -13.35
C GLN A 159 -11.64 5.01 -13.53
N GLU A 160 -12.23 5.64 -12.52
CA GLU A 160 -12.58 7.05 -12.49
C GLU A 160 -12.32 7.58 -11.07
N LEU A 161 -11.98 8.86 -10.96
CA LEU A 161 -11.76 9.55 -9.68
C LEU A 161 -13.00 9.42 -8.77
N ILE A 162 -12.78 9.10 -7.50
CA ILE A 162 -13.83 9.16 -6.48
C ILE A 162 -13.57 10.37 -5.59
N GLU A 163 -14.43 11.38 -5.73
CA GLU A 163 -14.43 12.53 -4.83
C GLU A 163 -14.76 12.10 -3.39
N PRO A 164 -14.26 12.79 -2.36
CA PRO A 164 -14.65 12.53 -0.97
C PRO A 164 -16.17 12.56 -0.79
N GLN A 165 -16.73 11.51 -0.19
CA GLN A 165 -18.17 11.36 -0.02
C GLN A 165 -18.71 12.04 1.25
N HIS A 166 -17.84 12.39 2.19
CA HIS A 166 -18.18 13.01 3.47
C HIS A 166 -19.16 12.18 4.33
N GLY A 167 -19.55 12.73 5.48
CA GLY A 167 -20.42 12.06 6.46
C GLY A 167 -20.56 12.86 7.74
N SER A 168 -21.46 12.43 8.63
CA SER A 168 -21.75 13.06 9.93
C SER A 168 -21.03 12.38 11.11
N SER A 169 -20.12 11.45 10.83
CA SER A 169 -19.23 10.82 11.81
C SER A 169 -18.01 10.23 11.11
N VAL A 170 -16.99 9.83 11.87
CA VAL A 170 -15.83 9.08 11.35
C VAL A 170 -16.26 7.83 10.58
N VAL A 171 -17.16 7.03 11.18
CA VAL A 171 -17.67 5.80 10.56
C VAL A 171 -18.41 6.10 9.27
N GLU A 172 -19.26 7.13 9.24
CA GLU A 172 -20.04 7.47 8.04
C GLU A 172 -19.15 7.99 6.91
N VAL A 173 -18.16 8.84 7.20
CA VAL A 173 -17.18 9.29 6.20
C VAL A 173 -16.44 8.10 5.60
N LEU A 174 -15.89 7.22 6.45
CA LEU A 174 -15.14 6.06 5.98
C LEU A 174 -16.04 5.08 5.21
N GLN A 175 -17.24 4.80 5.72
CA GLN A 175 -18.17 3.87 5.06
C GLN A 175 -18.64 4.39 3.70
N ASN A 176 -19.00 5.67 3.59
CA ASN A 176 -19.46 6.25 2.33
C ASN A 176 -18.37 6.19 1.26
N ASN A 177 -17.12 6.47 1.62
CA ASN A 177 -15.99 6.37 0.69
C ASN A 177 -15.67 4.89 0.35
N ILE A 178 -15.72 3.96 1.31
CA ILE A 178 -15.61 2.52 1.04
C ILE A 178 -16.70 2.06 0.07
N ASP A 179 -17.94 2.46 0.30
CA ASP A 179 -19.09 2.10 -0.53
C ASP A 179 -18.95 2.65 -1.95
N ALA A 180 -18.40 3.85 -2.13
CA ALA A 180 -18.11 4.41 -3.46
C ALA A 180 -17.09 3.56 -4.24
N VAL A 181 -16.01 3.09 -3.59
CA VAL A 181 -15.05 2.19 -4.24
C VAL A 181 -15.70 0.85 -4.58
N LEU A 182 -16.51 0.30 -3.68
CA LEU A 182 -17.22 -0.97 -3.90
C LEU A 182 -18.27 -0.86 -5.00
N GLU A 183 -18.94 0.29 -5.11
CA GLU A 183 -19.89 0.58 -6.17
C GLU A 183 -19.20 0.64 -7.53
N GLN A 184 -18.08 1.37 -7.63
CA GLN A 184 -17.31 1.42 -8.87
C GLN A 184 -16.76 0.02 -9.26
N ARG A 185 -16.31 -0.76 -8.27
CA ARG A 185 -15.90 -2.17 -8.49
C ARG A 185 -17.05 -2.98 -9.09
N ARG A 186 -18.26 -2.84 -8.54
CA ARG A 186 -19.45 -3.58 -8.96
C ARG A 186 -19.92 -3.15 -10.35
N SER A 187 -19.97 -1.85 -10.62
CA SER A 187 -20.49 -1.30 -11.88
C SER A 187 -19.55 -1.56 -13.05
N THR A 188 -18.24 -1.51 -12.83
CA THR A 188 -17.23 -1.75 -13.87
C THR A 188 -16.86 -3.23 -14.04
N GLY A 189 -17.13 -4.06 -13.03
CA GLY A 189 -16.67 -5.45 -12.96
C GLY A 189 -15.14 -5.59 -12.86
N ARG A 190 -14.42 -4.49 -12.64
CA ARG A 190 -12.96 -4.48 -12.47
C ARG A 190 -12.61 -4.77 -11.02
N PRO A 191 -11.65 -5.67 -10.73
CA PRO A 191 -11.15 -5.81 -9.37
C PRO A 191 -10.58 -4.49 -8.88
N MET A 192 -11.01 -4.04 -7.71
CA MET A 192 -10.45 -2.89 -7.02
C MET A 192 -10.09 -3.31 -5.62
N ILE A 193 -9.25 -2.56 -4.94
CA ILE A 193 -8.98 -2.74 -3.52
C ILE A 193 -9.23 -1.40 -2.85
N VAL A 194 -9.94 -1.41 -1.73
CA VAL A 194 -9.98 -0.27 -0.81
C VAL A 194 -9.24 -0.70 0.44
N HIS A 195 -8.36 0.16 0.93
CA HIS A 195 -7.71 -0.03 2.22
C HIS A 195 -7.75 1.24 3.07
N ILE A 196 -7.83 1.05 4.38
CA ILE A 196 -7.82 2.16 5.34
C ILE A 196 -6.38 2.56 5.61
N ASN A 197 -6.09 3.85 5.45
CA ASN A 197 -4.76 4.38 5.65
C ASN A 197 -4.55 4.73 7.12
N HIS A 198 -3.34 4.45 7.60
CA HIS A 198 -2.72 4.94 8.84
C HIS A 198 -3.71 5.39 9.94
N PRO A 199 -4.47 4.50 10.60
CA PRO A 199 -5.54 4.89 11.54
C PRO A 199 -5.03 5.74 12.72
N ASN A 200 -3.76 5.54 13.10
CA ASN A 200 -3.07 6.30 14.15
C ASN A 200 -2.43 7.62 13.66
N PHE A 201 -2.65 8.04 12.42
CA PHE A 201 -2.33 9.41 11.99
C PHE A 201 -3.22 10.39 12.76
N HIS A 202 -2.60 11.15 13.66
CA HIS A 202 -3.29 11.97 14.66
C HIS A 202 -4.34 11.21 15.50
N TYR A 203 -4.24 9.87 15.58
CA TYR A 203 -5.24 9.01 16.23
C TYR A 203 -6.68 9.25 15.74
N SER A 204 -6.83 9.52 14.44
CA SER A 204 -8.11 9.92 13.83
C SER A 204 -9.15 8.79 13.87
N ILE A 205 -8.72 7.53 13.69
CA ILE A 205 -9.61 6.37 13.59
C ILE A 205 -9.43 5.47 14.81
N SER A 206 -10.50 5.26 15.58
CA SER A 206 -10.47 4.39 16.76
C SER A 206 -10.72 2.92 16.42
N LEU A 207 -10.41 2.03 17.37
CA LEU A 207 -10.78 0.61 17.27
C LEU A 207 -12.30 0.41 17.07
N ALA A 208 -13.12 1.20 17.75
CA ALA A 208 -14.57 1.11 17.63
C ALA A 208 -15.04 1.50 16.22
N ASP A 209 -14.41 2.53 15.63
CA ASP A 209 -14.69 2.94 14.24
C ASP A 209 -14.36 1.79 13.29
N MET A 210 -13.14 1.21 13.39
CA MET A 210 -12.71 0.07 12.55
C MET A 210 -13.62 -1.16 12.66
N ILE A 211 -14.14 -1.45 13.86
CA ILE A 211 -15.05 -2.58 14.07
C ILE A 211 -16.39 -2.37 13.34
N ALA A 212 -16.87 -1.12 13.29
CA ALA A 212 -18.18 -0.75 12.76
C ALA A 212 -18.26 -0.75 11.22
N LEU A 213 -17.15 -0.53 10.53
CA LEU A 213 -17.07 -0.46 9.06
C LEU A 213 -17.42 -1.79 8.36
N GLN A 214 -17.75 -1.76 7.09
CA GLN A 214 -18.06 -2.95 6.30
C GLN A 214 -17.53 -2.85 4.87
N GLY A 215 -17.03 -3.97 4.36
CA GLY A 215 -16.69 -4.16 2.94
C GLY A 215 -15.21 -3.93 2.60
N GLU A 216 -14.48 -3.23 3.45
CA GLU A 216 -13.02 -3.18 3.42
C GLU A 216 -12.41 -4.53 3.81
N ARG A 217 -11.24 -4.83 3.25
CA ARG A 217 -10.52 -6.08 3.50
C ARG A 217 -9.05 -5.88 3.84
N PHE A 218 -8.60 -4.62 3.86
CA PHE A 218 -7.21 -4.25 4.02
C PHE A 218 -7.12 -2.95 4.82
N PHE A 219 -6.04 -2.81 5.60
CA PHE A 219 -5.66 -1.54 6.20
C PHE A 219 -4.14 -1.52 6.45
N GLU A 220 -3.60 -0.33 6.68
CA GLU A 220 -2.20 -0.15 7.00
C GLU A 220 -1.92 -0.52 8.46
N VAL A 221 -1.32 -1.69 8.66
CA VAL A 221 -0.73 -2.09 9.95
C VAL A 221 0.56 -1.32 10.18
N PHE A 222 1.26 -0.97 9.11
CA PHE A 222 2.43 -0.09 9.17
C PHE A 222 2.36 0.95 8.05
N ASN A 223 2.62 2.20 8.41
CA ASN A 223 2.79 3.30 7.47
C ASN A 223 4.09 4.07 7.81
N GLY A 224 4.89 4.36 6.78
CA GLY A 224 6.21 4.99 6.92
C GLY A 224 6.21 6.50 7.11
N HIS A 225 5.06 7.17 6.99
CA HIS A 225 4.95 8.60 7.18
C HIS A 225 5.32 8.97 8.63
N PRO A 226 6.22 9.94 8.86
CA PRO A 226 6.87 10.17 10.16
C PRO A 226 5.93 10.64 11.27
N MET A 227 4.72 11.09 10.92
CA MET A 227 3.70 11.53 11.86
C MET A 227 2.71 10.41 12.24
N VAL A 228 2.87 9.20 11.70
CA VAL A 228 2.00 8.06 12.04
C VAL A 228 2.51 7.35 13.27
N HIS A 229 1.67 7.26 14.30
CA HIS A 229 1.99 6.61 15.57
C HIS A 229 1.68 5.10 15.53
N ASN A 230 2.38 4.35 14.66
CA ASN A 230 2.15 2.90 14.48
C ASN A 230 2.19 2.11 15.80
N GLN A 231 3.10 2.46 16.71
CA GLN A 231 3.27 1.78 18.01
C GLN A 231 2.24 2.22 19.08
N GLY A 232 1.41 3.21 18.78
CA GLY A 232 0.53 3.82 19.79
C GLY A 232 1.30 4.60 20.86
N ASP A 233 0.64 4.84 21.99
CA ASP A 233 1.20 5.48 23.18
C ASP A 233 0.55 4.96 24.47
N SER A 234 0.70 5.66 25.60
CA SER A 234 0.11 5.25 26.89
C SER A 234 -1.42 5.23 26.92
N THR A 235 -2.07 5.86 25.95
CA THR A 235 -3.52 6.06 25.86
C THR A 235 -4.13 5.53 24.57
N HIS A 236 -3.32 5.26 23.55
CA HIS A 236 -3.75 4.75 22.24
C HIS A 236 -3.04 3.43 21.93
N ILE A 237 -3.80 2.42 21.49
CA ILE A 237 -3.24 1.12 21.08
C ILE A 237 -2.40 1.25 19.80
N GLY A 238 -1.41 0.38 19.66
CA GLY A 238 -0.66 0.23 18.41
C GLY A 238 -1.53 -0.39 17.30
N THR A 239 -1.13 -0.21 16.05
CA THR A 239 -1.83 -0.73 14.87
C THR A 239 -1.78 -2.27 14.78
N GLU A 240 -0.74 -2.91 15.32
CA GLU A 240 -0.67 -4.37 15.46
C GLU A 240 -1.75 -4.88 16.42
N GLU A 241 -1.85 -4.31 17.62
CA GLU A 241 -2.90 -4.67 18.59
C GLU A 241 -4.29 -4.35 18.03
N MET A 242 -4.45 -3.21 17.36
CA MET A 242 -5.70 -2.87 16.67
C MET A 242 -6.07 -3.95 15.64
N TRP A 243 -5.11 -4.46 14.88
CA TRP A 243 -5.35 -5.52 13.89
C TRP A 243 -5.96 -6.77 14.53
N ASP A 244 -5.37 -7.22 15.63
CA ASP A 244 -5.81 -8.40 16.37
C ASP A 244 -7.23 -8.20 16.89
N GLN A 245 -7.50 -7.06 17.53
CA GLN A 245 -8.82 -6.76 18.10
C GLN A 245 -9.90 -6.63 17.02
N VAL A 246 -9.59 -5.99 15.88
CA VAL A 246 -10.52 -5.91 14.74
C VAL A 246 -10.83 -7.31 14.21
N ASN A 247 -9.82 -8.16 13.99
CA ASN A 247 -10.06 -9.50 13.47
C ASN A 247 -10.81 -10.41 14.45
N ILE A 248 -10.55 -10.30 15.77
CA ILE A 248 -11.33 -10.99 16.80
C ILE A 248 -12.79 -10.57 16.73
N ALA A 249 -13.07 -9.27 16.68
CA ALA A 249 -14.42 -8.74 16.55
C ALA A 249 -15.08 -9.18 15.24
N TYR A 250 -14.34 -9.22 14.14
CA TYR A 250 -14.87 -9.62 12.83
C TYR A 250 -15.27 -11.09 12.82
N ILE A 251 -14.41 -11.99 13.31
CA ILE A 251 -14.72 -13.41 13.43
C ILE A 251 -15.98 -13.63 14.28
N ASN A 252 -16.06 -12.96 15.44
CA ASN A 252 -17.21 -13.07 16.35
C ASN A 252 -18.52 -12.57 15.73
N ASN A 253 -18.44 -11.61 14.81
CA ASN A 253 -19.60 -11.04 14.11
C ASN A 253 -19.82 -11.65 12.71
N GLY A 254 -19.11 -12.73 12.34
CA GLY A 254 -19.26 -13.38 11.04
C GLY A 254 -18.76 -12.54 9.84
N LYS A 255 -17.94 -11.52 10.09
CA LYS A 255 -17.28 -10.70 9.08
C LYS A 255 -16.00 -11.38 8.57
N PRO A 256 -15.62 -11.17 7.30
CA PRO A 256 -14.40 -11.76 6.77
C PRO A 256 -13.16 -11.01 7.27
N LEU A 257 -12.04 -11.71 7.51
CA LEU A 257 -10.81 -11.11 8.01
C LEU A 257 -10.34 -9.88 7.22
N ILE A 258 -9.76 -8.92 7.94
CA ILE A 258 -8.98 -7.81 7.40
C ILE A 258 -7.50 -8.20 7.34
N TYR A 259 -6.84 -7.89 6.23
CA TYR A 259 -5.42 -8.14 6.03
C TYR A 259 -4.60 -6.87 6.25
N GLY A 260 -3.41 -7.03 6.83
CA GLY A 260 -2.49 -5.91 7.02
C GLY A 260 -1.67 -5.59 5.78
N LEU A 261 -1.47 -4.30 5.54
CA LEU A 261 -0.52 -3.73 4.59
C LEU A 261 0.59 -3.00 5.34
N GLY A 262 1.79 -3.00 4.75
CA GLY A 262 2.89 -2.13 5.12
C GLY A 262 3.20 -1.22 3.94
N THR A 263 3.07 0.09 4.13
CA THR A 263 3.31 1.10 3.10
C THR A 263 4.33 2.12 3.60
N ASP A 264 4.95 2.85 2.69
CA ASP A 264 5.86 3.92 3.08
C ASP A 264 5.18 5.29 3.16
N ASP A 265 4.11 5.51 2.38
CA ASP A 265 3.42 6.80 2.32
C ASP A 265 4.41 7.95 2.06
N SER A 266 5.29 7.69 1.08
CA SER A 266 6.40 8.58 0.81
C SER A 266 5.92 9.84 0.10
N HIS A 267 6.26 10.96 0.72
CA HIS A 267 6.14 12.31 0.16
C HIS A 267 7.51 12.96 -0.07
N ASN A 268 8.55 12.43 0.57
CA ASN A 268 9.90 13.02 0.61
C ASN A 268 10.93 12.03 0.04
N TYR A 269 11.42 12.28 -1.17
CA TYR A 269 12.41 11.46 -1.87
C TYR A 269 13.81 12.07 -1.84
N HIS A 270 13.95 13.28 -1.28
CA HIS A 270 15.21 14.02 -1.27
C HIS A 270 15.78 14.22 0.12
N ARG A 271 15.06 13.76 1.15
CA ARG A 271 15.45 13.82 2.54
C ARG A 271 15.50 12.41 3.10
N GLN A 272 16.63 12.05 3.68
CA GLN A 272 16.72 10.82 4.48
C GLN A 272 16.36 11.15 5.91
N GLY A 273 15.43 10.39 6.50
CA GLY A 273 15.21 10.42 7.95
C GLY A 273 16.48 10.04 8.69
N LYS A 274 16.66 10.57 9.91
CA LYS A 274 17.68 10.03 10.81
C LYS A 274 17.23 8.62 11.19
N GLN A 275 18.04 7.62 10.86
CA GLN A 275 17.87 6.24 11.36
C GLN A 275 18.01 6.19 12.88
#